data_AF-A0A840DEY1-F1
#
_entry.id   AF-A0A840DEY1-F1
#
_cell.length_a   1.000
_cell.length_b   1.000
_cell.length_c   1.000
_cell.angle_alpha   90.00
_cell.angle_beta   90.00
_cell.angle_gamma   90.00
#
_symmetry.space_group_name_H-M   'P 1'
#
loop_
_entity.id
_entity.type
_entity.pdbx_description
1 polymer ?
#
loop_
_entity_poly.entity_id
_entity_poly.type
_entity_poly.pdbx_seq_one_letter_code
_entity_poly.pdbx_strand_id
1 'polypeptide(L)'
;MAKDFIHVYVKRTGAAAVRNLPGVTRLLEQQAKKIVAATGKDGYAITVKNGKTRARARVSTKTYAARREEHQNNTLLKALKQAGGKTIKR
;
A
#
# COMPACT_ATOMS: atom_id res chain seq x y z
N MET A 1 23.97 -13.36 -12.24
CA MET A 1 24.47 -12.17 -11.52
C MET A 1 24.11 -12.32 -10.05
N ALA A 2 25.09 -12.48 -9.17
CA ALA A 2 24.84 -12.51 -7.73
C ALA A 2 24.42 -11.10 -7.28
N LYS A 3 23.35 -10.98 -6.49
CA LYS A 3 22.97 -9.72 -5.85
C LYS A 3 23.76 -9.60 -4.56
N ASP A 4 24.66 -8.63 -4.48
CA ASP A 4 25.31 -8.28 -3.24
C ASP A 4 24.27 -7.64 -2.30
N PHE A 5 24.11 -8.22 -1.11
CA PHE A 5 23.23 -7.68 -0.08
C PHE A 5 24.06 -6.87 0.91
N ILE A 6 23.70 -5.59 1.07
CA ILE A 6 24.26 -4.75 2.14
C ILE A 6 23.39 -4.96 3.37
N HIS A 7 23.99 -5.48 4.44
CA HIS A 7 23.35 -5.62 5.74
C HIS A 7 23.57 -4.35 6.57
N VAL A 8 22.49 -3.62 6.83
CA VAL A 8 22.52 -2.42 7.68
C VAL A 8 21.92 -2.75 9.05
N TYR A 9 22.72 -2.66 10.10
CA TYR A 9 22.28 -2.88 11.48
C TYR A 9 21.90 -1.56 12.13
N VAL A 10 20.63 -1.43 12.52
CA VAL A 10 20.11 -0.23 13.20
C VAL A 10 19.55 -0.62 14.57
N LYS A 11 19.84 0.19 15.60
CA LYS A 11 19.18 0.07 16.91
C LYS A 11 17.66 0.23 16.74
N ARG A 12 16.86 -0.34 17.65
CA ARG A 12 15.38 -0.35 17.58
C ARG A 12 14.76 1.04 17.32
N THR A 13 15.30 2.08 17.96
CA THR A 13 14.88 3.48 17.77
C THR A 13 15.16 3.98 16.36
N GLY A 14 16.36 3.71 15.83
CA GLY A 14 16.73 4.01 14.44
C GLY A 14 15.87 3.26 13.43
N ALA A 15 15.57 1.98 13.67
CA ALA A 15 14.68 1.20 12.80
C ALA A 15 13.25 1.78 12.75
N ALA A 16 12.74 2.35 13.85
CA ALA A 16 11.45 3.03 13.87
C ALA A 16 11.46 4.34 13.07
N ALA A 17 12.55 5.12 13.17
CA ALA A 17 12.72 6.35 12.40
C ALA A 17 12.73 6.08 10.89
N VAL A 18 13.45 5.03 10.45
CA VAL A 18 13.54 4.63 9.03
C VAL A 18 12.15 4.34 8.43
N ARG A 19 11.25 3.71 9.19
CA ARG A 19 9.90 3.32 8.71
C ARG A 19 8.93 4.49 8.50
N ASN A 20 9.31 5.69 8.93
CA ASN A 20 8.54 6.92 8.78
C ASN A 20 9.24 7.96 7.89
N LEU A 21 10.39 7.60 7.29
CA LEU A 21 11.09 8.50 6.39
C LEU A 21 10.21 8.90 5.20
N PRO A 22 10.33 10.13 4.67
CA PRO A 22 9.55 10.60 3.52
C PRO A 22 9.63 9.67 2.30
N GLY A 23 10.78 9.03 2.08
CA GLY A 23 10.97 8.05 1.01
C GLY A 23 10.06 6.81 1.14
N VAL A 24 9.81 6.35 2.37
CA VAL A 24 8.87 5.25 2.63
C VAL A 24 7.44 5.68 2.31
N THR A 25 7.06 6.89 2.72
CA THR A 25 5.74 7.45 2.46
C THR A 25 5.47 7.60 0.96
N ARG A 26 6.46 8.11 0.21
CA ARG A 26 6.40 8.22 -1.26
C ARG A 26 6.28 6.85 -1.93
N LEU A 27 7.04 5.86 -1.47
CA LEU A 27 6.97 4.50 -2.00
C LEU A 27 5.59 3.86 -1.73
N LEU A 28 5.05 4.05 -0.53
CA LEU A 28 3.71 3.56 -0.18
C LEU A 28 2.62 4.23 -1.05
N GLU A 29 2.73 5.53 -1.31
CA GLU A 29 1.83 6.24 -2.21
C GLU A 29 1.89 5.69 -3.63
N GLN A 30 3.10 5.47 -4.18
CA GLN A 30 3.27 4.87 -5.50
C GLN A 30 2.65 3.48 -5.60
N GLN A 31 2.81 2.64 -4.57
CA GLN A 31 2.18 1.32 -4.55
C GLN A 31 0.65 1.42 -4.46
N ALA A 32 0.12 2.35 -3.67
CA ALA A 32 -1.32 2.59 -3.62
C ALA A 32 -1.88 3.10 -4.97
N LYS A 33 -1.14 3.95 -5.68
CA LYS A 33 -1.50 4.42 -7.03
C LYS A 33 -1.58 3.28 -8.04
N LYS A 34 -0.65 2.31 -7.97
CA LYS A 34 -0.72 1.09 -8.81
C LYS A 34 -1.98 0.28 -8.55
N ILE A 35 -2.36 0.11 -7.29
CA ILE A 35 -3.58 -0.62 -6.93
C ILE A 35 -4.82 0.12 -7.46
N VAL A 36 -4.89 1.44 -7.29
CA VAL A 36 -6.01 2.24 -7.83
C VAL A 36 -6.06 2.18 -9.35
N ALA A 37 -4.92 2.31 -10.04
CA ALA A 37 -4.90 2.17 -11.49
C ALA A 37 -5.38 0.77 -11.95
N ALA A 38 -5.04 -0.27 -11.19
CA ALA A 38 -5.47 -1.64 -11.47
C ALA A 38 -6.97 -1.90 -11.20
N THR A 39 -7.70 -1.02 -10.50
CA THR A 39 -9.16 -1.17 -10.40
C THR A 39 -9.84 -0.86 -11.73
N GLY A 40 -9.23 0.01 -12.56
CA GLY A 40 -9.80 0.49 -13.82
C GLY A 40 -11.10 1.29 -13.65
N LYS A 41 -11.38 1.79 -12.44
CA LYS A 41 -12.67 2.39 -12.07
C LYS A 41 -12.49 3.61 -11.18
N ASP A 42 -13.43 4.54 -11.29
CA ASP A 42 -13.52 5.72 -10.44
C ASP A 42 -14.12 5.41 -9.06
N GLY A 43 -14.05 6.39 -8.16
CA GLY A 43 -14.63 6.29 -6.82
C GLY A 43 -13.75 5.56 -5.80
N TYR A 44 -12.50 5.26 -6.16
CA TYR A 44 -11.47 4.76 -5.25
C TYR A 44 -10.52 5.88 -4.83
N ALA A 45 -10.15 5.90 -3.55
CA ALA A 45 -9.31 6.94 -2.96
C ALA A 45 -8.11 6.33 -2.24
N ILE A 46 -7.02 7.09 -2.26
CA ILE A 46 -5.79 6.77 -1.55
C ILE A 46 -5.69 7.66 -0.32
N THR A 47 -5.30 7.07 0.80
CA THR A 47 -4.92 7.82 2.00
C THR A 47 -3.56 7.33 2.46
N VAL A 48 -2.61 8.25 2.60
CA VAL A 48 -1.27 7.97 3.12
C VAL A 48 -1.09 8.74 4.42
N LYS A 49 -0.62 8.05 5.46
CA LYS A 49 -0.37 8.69 6.76
C LYS A 49 0.77 8.04 7.52
N ASN A 50 1.47 8.85 8.29
CA ASN A 50 2.43 8.37 9.28
C ASN A 50 1.66 7.94 10.54
N GLY A 51 1.78 6.65 10.91
CA GLY A 51 1.25 6.14 12.17
C GLY A 51 2.28 6.23 13.30
N LYS A 52 1.88 5.85 14.52
CA LYS A 52 2.76 5.87 15.71
C LYS A 52 4.10 5.13 15.50
N THR A 53 4.10 4.06 14.70
CA THR A 53 5.27 3.17 14.53
C THR A 53 5.75 3.02 13.09
N ARG A 54 4.94 3.40 12.10
CA ARG A 54 5.25 3.25 10.67
C ARG A 54 4.29 4.04 9.79
N ALA A 55 4.76 4.46 8.62
CA ALA A 55 3.92 4.96 7.55
C ALA A 55 2.99 3.87 7.02
N ARG A 56 1.79 4.26 6.58
CA ARG A 56 0.78 3.36 6.01
C ARG A 56 0.08 4.05 4.85
N ALA A 57 -0.20 3.30 3.80
CA ALA A 57 -1.15 3.67 2.77
C ALA A 57 -2.40 2.79 2.87
N ARG A 58 -3.55 3.36 2.50
CA ARG A 58 -4.83 2.67 2.38
C ARG A 58 -5.44 3.04 1.04
N VAL A 59 -6.01 2.06 0.36
CA VAL A 59 -6.95 2.25 -0.75
C VAL A 59 -8.34 1.90 -0.24
N SER A 60 -9.31 2.76 -0.49
CA SER A 60 -10.70 2.56 -0.05
C SER A 60 -11.69 3.13 -1.06
N THR A 61 -12.91 2.63 -1.04
CA THR A 61 -14.03 3.18 -1.81
C THR A 61 -14.54 4.47 -1.18
N LYS A 62 -14.81 5.49 -2.00
CA LYS A 62 -15.28 6.82 -1.60
C LYS A 62 -16.75 7.04 -1.94
N THR A 63 -17.26 6.40 -2.99
CA THR A 63 -18.65 6.55 -3.44
C THR A 63 -19.49 5.33 -3.06
N TYR A 64 -20.81 5.50 -3.00
CA TYR A 64 -21.74 4.37 -2.83
C TYR A 64 -21.65 3.38 -4.00
N ALA A 65 -21.55 3.89 -5.23
CA ALA A 65 -21.37 3.08 -6.43
C ALA A 65 -20.11 2.20 -6.34
N ALA A 66 -18.96 2.77 -5.97
CA ALA A 66 -17.72 2.00 -5.82
C ALA A 66 -17.81 0.98 -4.67
N ARG A 67 -18.51 1.30 -3.57
CA ARG A 67 -18.77 0.33 -2.48
C ARG A 67 -19.58 -0.87 -2.93
N ARG A 68 -20.68 -0.64 -3.66
CA ARG A 68 -21.52 -1.71 -4.20
C ARG A 68 -20.74 -2.57 -5.20
N GLU A 69 -19.99 -1.91 -6.07
CA GLU A 69 -19.15 -2.56 -7.07
C GLU A 69 -18.06 -3.43 -6.43
N GLU A 70 -17.34 -2.89 -5.43
CA GLU A 70 -16.34 -3.63 -4.66
C GLU A 70 -16.93 -4.87 -4.01
N HIS A 71 -18.12 -4.74 -3.38
CA HIS A 71 -18.82 -5.85 -2.74
C HIS A 71 -19.21 -6.96 -3.73
N GLN A 72 -19.64 -6.60 -4.93
CA GLN A 72 -20.07 -7.57 -5.95
C GLN A 72 -18.89 -8.26 -6.64
N ASN A 73 -17.79 -7.52 -6.88
CA ASN A 73 -16.74 -7.97 -7.78
C ASN A 73 -15.40 -8.25 -7.11
N ASN A 74 -15.23 -7.91 -5.83
CA ASN A 74 -13.96 -7.98 -5.10
C ASN A 74 -12.82 -7.25 -5.84
N THR A 75 -13.11 -6.05 -6.34
CA THR A 75 -12.24 -5.32 -7.27
C THR A 75 -10.91 -4.93 -6.65
N LEU A 76 -10.87 -4.47 -5.41
CA LEU A 76 -9.64 -4.17 -4.69
C LEU A 76 -8.79 -5.43 -4.45
N LEU A 77 -9.42 -6.56 -4.17
CA LEU A 77 -8.71 -7.82 -4.00
C LEU A 77 -8.06 -8.27 -5.32
N LYS A 78 -8.78 -8.15 -6.44
CA LYS A 78 -8.26 -8.46 -7.78
C LYS A 78 -7.15 -7.48 -8.17
N ALA A 79 -7.38 -6.18 -7.99
CA ALA A 79 -6.40 -5.13 -8.25
C ALA A 79 -5.12 -5.30 -7.41
N LEU A 80 -5.24 -5.70 -6.14
CA LEU A 80 -4.11 -6.01 -5.28
C LEU A 80 -3.27 -7.15 -5.85
N LYS A 81 -3.90 -8.25 -6.30
CA LYS A 81 -3.19 -9.39 -6.91
C LYS A 81 -2.51 -8.97 -8.22
N GLN A 82 -3.18 -8.20 -9.07
CA GLN A 82 -2.61 -7.69 -10.32
C GLN A 82 -1.41 -6.76 -10.08
N ALA A 83 -1.45 -5.95 -9.03
CA ALA A 83 -0.34 -5.09 -8.62
C ALA A 83 0.82 -5.85 -7.95
N GLY A 84 0.79 -7.19 -7.91
CA GLY A 84 1.82 -8.04 -7.29
C GLY A 84 1.74 -8.12 -5.76
N GLY A 85 0.63 -7.65 -5.18
CA GLY A 85 0.38 -7.72 -3.75
C GLY A 85 -0.01 -9.11 -3.27
N LYS A 86 0.36 -9.44 -2.03
CA LYS A 86 -0.02 -10.70 -1.37
C LYS A 86 -1.07 -10.44 -0.30
N THR A 87 -2.09 -11.29 -0.26
CA THR A 87 -3.04 -11.34 0.86
C THR A 87 -2.44 -12.11 2.02
N ILE A 88 -2.59 -11.58 3.23
CA ILE A 88 -2.22 -12.26 4.48
C ILE A 88 -3.53 -12.69 5.14
N LYS A 89 -3.74 -14.00 5.30
CA LYS A 89 -4.80 -14.51 6.18
C LYS A 89 -4.35 -14.28 7.62
N ARG A 90 -5.21 -13.67 8.43
CA ARG A 90 -4.97 -13.54 9.87
C ARG A 90 -5.37 -14.82 10.57
#